data_AF-A0A2W7AG47-F1
#
_entry.id   AF-A0A2W7AG47-F1
#
_cell.length_a   1.000
_cell.length_b   1.000
_cell.length_c   1.000
_cell.angle_alpha   90.00
_cell.angle_beta   90.00
_cell.angle_gamma   90.00
#
_symmetry.space_group_name_H-M   'P 1'
#
loop_
_entity.id
_entity.type
_entity.pdbx_description
1 polymer ?
#
loop_
_entity_poly.entity_id
_entity_poly.type
_entity_poly.pdbx_seq_one_letter_code
_entity_poly.pdbx_strand_id
1 'polypeptide(L)'
;MESFQVPLDKRMPSLTCHPSVTIIDRGNWFSFAADLIGDVYDSQREEFYSYILEFNGRLNGVHIALEDGRFILVRDDYSEDITLNKGNLYRSLNVFHQAHERVYGEILKMADSLNISLHR
;
A
#
# COMPACT_ATOMS: atom_id res chain seq x y z
N MET A 1 19.54 0.73 -10.45
CA MET A 1 18.15 0.84 -9.99
C MET A 1 18.24 1.34 -8.56
N GLU A 2 17.80 2.57 -8.31
CA GLU A 2 17.94 3.21 -6.99
C GLU A 2 16.56 3.33 -6.35
N SER A 3 16.40 2.81 -5.14
CA SER A 3 15.17 2.90 -4.33
C SER A 3 15.41 3.86 -3.18
N PHE A 4 14.46 4.75 -2.92
CA PHE A 4 14.53 5.72 -1.83
C PHE A 4 13.36 5.51 -0.85
N GLN A 5 13.66 5.56 0.45
CA GLN A 5 12.67 5.49 1.52
C GLN A 5 12.44 6.88 2.12
N VAL A 6 11.19 7.31 2.22
CA VAL A 6 10.83 8.61 2.82
C VAL A 6 9.96 8.37 4.06
N PRO A 7 10.39 8.77 5.27
CA PRO A 7 9.57 8.69 6.48
C PRO A 7 8.48 9.77 6.46
N LEU A 8 7.24 9.37 6.74
CA LEU A 8 6.05 10.23 6.67
C LEU A 8 5.83 11.15 7.89
N ASP A 9 6.56 11.02 9.01
CA ASP A 9 6.36 11.89 10.18
C ASP A 9 7.63 12.12 11.02
N LYS A 10 7.79 13.32 11.58
CA LYS A 10 8.89 13.76 12.46
C LYS A 10 8.44 14.08 13.90
N ARG A 11 7.29 13.61 14.38
CA ARG A 11 6.84 13.88 15.76
C ARG A 11 6.56 12.62 16.60
N MET A 12 7.47 12.40 17.57
CA MET A 12 7.37 11.63 18.83
C MET A 12 7.05 10.12 18.80
N PRO A 13 7.62 9.33 19.74
CA PRO A 13 7.48 7.88 19.76
C PRO A 13 6.17 7.47 20.43
N SER A 14 5.14 7.27 19.62
CA SER A 14 4.08 6.30 19.94
C SER A 14 4.36 5.02 19.16
N LEU A 15 3.86 3.87 19.63
CA LEU A 15 3.94 2.57 18.93
C LEU A 15 3.10 2.57 17.63
N THR A 16 3.38 3.51 16.75
CA THR A 16 2.83 3.64 15.41
C THR A 16 3.85 3.06 14.45
N CYS A 17 3.46 2.00 13.74
CA CYS A 17 4.14 1.60 12.52
C CYS A 17 4.20 2.85 11.64
N HIS A 18 5.37 3.45 11.45
CA HIS A 18 5.53 4.54 10.50
C HIS A 18 5.51 3.88 9.13
N PRO A 19 4.46 4.06 8.30
CA PRO A 19 4.45 3.48 6.98
C PRO A 19 5.58 4.14 6.19
N SER A 20 6.61 3.38 5.85
CA SER A 20 7.59 3.81 4.87
C SER A 20 6.98 3.62 3.49
N VAL A 21 6.94 4.69 2.70
CA VAL A 21 6.57 4.59 1.29
C VAL A 21 7.86 4.38 0.50
N THR A 22 7.88 3.32 -0.29
CA THR A 22 8.93 3.08 -1.29
C THR A 22 8.53 3.74 -2.59
N ILE A 23 9.41 4.56 -3.14
CA ILE A 23 9.21 5.20 -4.45
C ILE A 23 10.17 4.54 -5.45
N ILE A 24 9.61 4.01 -6.53
CA ILE A 24 10.35 3.32 -7.58
C ILE A 24 10.17 4.09 -8.89
N ASP A 25 11.29 4.52 -9.47
CA ASP A 25 11.32 5.06 -10.83
C ASP A 25 11.37 3.90 -11.84
N ARG A 26 10.33 3.80 -12.67
CA ARG A 26 10.20 2.82 -13.76
C ARG A 26 10.32 3.48 -15.14
N GLY A 27 11.02 4.61 -15.23
CA GLY A 27 11.21 5.42 -16.43
C GLY A 27 10.05 6.39 -16.64
N ASN A 28 9.01 5.93 -17.34
CA ASN A 28 7.83 6.78 -17.62
C ASN A 28 6.81 6.79 -16.47
N TRP A 29 7.09 6.08 -15.38
CA TRP A 29 6.16 5.88 -14.27
C TRP A 29 6.90 5.97 -12.94
N PHE A 30 6.25 6.56 -11.95
CA PHE A 30 6.62 6.43 -10.55
C PHE A 30 5.63 5.49 -9.87
N SER A 31 6.15 4.44 -9.26
CA SER A 31 5.38 3.54 -8.39
C SER A 31 5.60 3.93 -6.93
N PHE A 32 4.52 4.13 -6.19
CA PHE A 32 4.51 4.27 -4.74
C PHE A 32 4.01 2.96 -4.13
N ALA A 33 4.77 2.37 -3.23
CA ALA A 33 4.43 1.13 -2.57
C ALA A 33 4.51 1.26 -1.05
N ALA A 34 3.58 0.63 -0.34
CA ALA A 34 3.58 0.55 1.12
C ALA A 34 3.02 -0.80 1.59
N ASP A 35 3.68 -1.37 2.59
CA ASP A 35 3.28 -2.63 3.20
C ASP A 35 1.89 -2.52 3.84
N LEU A 36 1.07 -3.55 3.64
CA LEU A 36 -0.20 -3.74 4.31
C LEU A 36 -0.03 -4.80 5.40
N ILE A 37 0.03 -6.07 5.02
CA ILE A 37 0.13 -7.22 5.93
C ILE A 37 1.01 -8.31 5.31
N GLY A 38 1.51 -9.27 6.10
CA GLY A 38 2.11 -10.49 5.58
C GLY A 38 1.13 -11.38 4.81
N ASP A 39 1.65 -12.32 4.02
CA ASP A 39 0.84 -13.36 3.36
C ASP A 39 0.13 -14.25 4.40
N VAL A 40 -0.99 -14.83 3.96
CA VAL A 40 -1.86 -15.69 4.75
C VAL A 40 -1.60 -17.15 4.36
N TYR A 41 -1.30 -17.99 5.35
CA TYR A 41 -1.04 -19.42 5.18
C TYR A 41 -2.13 -20.31 5.80
N ASP A 42 -3.28 -19.73 6.15
CA ASP A 42 -4.38 -20.44 6.79
C ASP A 42 -5.29 -21.16 5.77
N SER A 43 -6.14 -22.05 6.26
CA SER A 43 -7.26 -22.67 5.55
C SER A 43 -8.20 -21.67 4.88
N GLN A 44 -8.26 -20.43 5.39
CA GLN A 44 -9.09 -19.33 4.85
C GLN A 44 -8.37 -18.49 3.78
N ARG A 45 -7.19 -18.90 3.31
CA ARG A 45 -6.41 -18.17 2.31
C ARG A 45 -7.21 -17.86 1.04
N GLU A 46 -7.94 -18.83 0.50
CA GLU A 46 -8.70 -18.65 -0.74
C GLU A 46 -9.80 -17.59 -0.61
N GLU A 47 -10.52 -17.60 0.51
CA GLU A 47 -11.56 -16.62 0.81
C GLU A 47 -10.98 -15.22 0.97
N PHE A 48 -9.86 -15.12 1.70
CA PHE A 48 -9.14 -13.86 1.87
C PHE A 48 -8.64 -13.30 0.53
N TYR A 49 -8.03 -14.12 -0.32
CA TYR A 49 -7.56 -13.71 -1.65
C TYR A 49 -8.72 -13.29 -2.56
N SER A 50 -9.84 -14.01 -2.50
CA SER A 50 -11.04 -13.66 -3.26
C SER A 50 -11.57 -12.28 -2.86
N TYR A 51 -11.61 -12.00 -1.55
CA TYR A 51 -11.94 -10.67 -1.04
C TYR A 51 -10.98 -9.59 -1.56
N ILE A 52 -9.66 -9.83 -1.52
CA ILE A 52 -8.66 -8.86 -2.00
C ILE A 52 -8.87 -8.55 -3.50
N LEU A 53 -9.13 -9.57 -4.31
CA LEU A 53 -9.41 -9.40 -5.74
C LEU A 53 -10.69 -8.58 -5.98
N GLU A 54 -11.76 -8.86 -5.25
CA GLU A 54 -13.00 -8.08 -5.33
C GLU A 54 -12.80 -6.63 -4.83
N PHE A 55 -12.02 -6.46 -3.76
CA PHE A 55 -11.75 -5.16 -3.18
C PHE A 55 -10.93 -4.29 -4.13
N ASN A 56 -9.92 -4.87 -4.79
CA ASN A 56 -9.15 -4.22 -5.85
C ASN A 56 -10.04 -3.65 -6.96
N GLY A 57 -11.10 -4.37 -7.37
CA GLY A 57 -12.07 -3.88 -8.36
C GLY A 57 -12.83 -2.62 -7.94
N ARG A 58 -12.81 -2.26 -6.65
CA ARG A 58 -13.46 -1.06 -6.08
C ARG A 58 -12.47 0.06 -5.75
N LEU A 59 -11.17 -0.22 -5.76
CA LEU A 59 -10.14 0.78 -5.53
C LEU A 59 -9.94 1.62 -6.79
N ASN A 60 -9.74 2.93 -6.60
CA ASN A 60 -9.50 3.86 -7.69
C ASN A 60 -8.13 4.51 -7.52
N GLY A 61 -7.26 4.33 -8.52
CA GLY A 61 -5.92 4.91 -8.54
C GLY A 61 -4.92 4.27 -7.57
N VAL A 62 -5.26 3.12 -6.97
CA VAL A 62 -4.37 2.25 -6.20
C VAL A 62 -4.80 0.80 -6.42
N HIS A 63 -3.90 -0.16 -6.16
CA HIS A 63 -4.22 -1.59 -6.15
C HIS A 63 -3.38 -2.32 -5.10
N ILE A 64 -3.87 -3.46 -4.64
CA ILE A 64 -3.18 -4.36 -3.72
C ILE A 64 -2.46 -5.43 -4.57
N ALA A 65 -1.17 -5.64 -4.30
CA ALA A 65 -0.34 -6.67 -4.90
C ALA A 65 0.24 -7.59 -3.82
N LEU A 66 0.67 -8.79 -4.22
CA LEU A 66 1.46 -9.69 -3.38
C LEU A 66 2.90 -9.69 -3.89
N GLU A 67 3.83 -9.20 -3.07
CA GLU A 67 5.26 -9.13 -3.39
C GLU A 67 6.05 -9.73 -2.22
N ASP A 68 6.94 -10.68 -2.51
CA ASP A 68 7.79 -11.36 -1.52
C ASP A 68 7.07 -11.86 -0.25
N GLY A 69 5.86 -12.41 -0.43
CA GLY A 69 5.04 -12.93 0.67
C GLY A 69 4.43 -11.85 1.55
N ARG A 70 4.24 -10.64 1.02
CA ARG A 70 3.56 -9.52 1.69
C ARG A 70 2.54 -8.89 0.75
N PHE A 71 1.39 -8.55 1.30
CA PHE A 71 0.45 -7.67 0.63
C PHE A 71 0.94 -6.23 0.75
N ILE A 72 1.02 -5.57 -0.40
CA ILE A 72 1.43 -4.17 -0.52
C ILE A 72 0.34 -3.38 -1.24
N LEU A 73 0.18 -2.11 -0.88
CA LEU A 73 -0.60 -1.16 -1.66
C LEU A 73 0.32 -0.48 -2.66
N VAL A 74 -0.10 -0.39 -3.91
CA VAL A 74 0.65 0.21 -5.01
C VAL A 74 -0.17 1.30 -5.68
N ARG A 75 0.49 2.41 -6.02
CA ARG A 75 -0.01 3.45 -6.92
C ARG A 75 1.02 3.71 -8.00
N ASP A 76 0.58 3.81 -9.24
CA ASP A 76 1.43 4.19 -10.36
C ASP A 76 0.95 5.53 -10.93
N ASP A 77 1.84 6.50 -11.03
CA ASP A 77 1.58 7.78 -11.71
C ASP A 77 2.57 7.99 -12.84
N TYR A 78 2.10 8.59 -13.93
CA TYR A 78 2.94 8.90 -15.08
C TYR A 78 3.96 9.99 -14.72
N SER A 79 5.21 9.81 -15.13
CA SER A 79 6.32 10.64 -14.66
C SER A 79 6.20 12.10 -15.10
N GLU A 80 5.63 12.38 -16.27
CA GLU A 80 5.36 13.75 -16.73
C GLU A 80 4.39 14.47 -15.78
N ASP A 81 3.32 13.82 -15.32
CA ASP A 81 2.35 14.44 -14.41
C ASP A 81 2.98 14.84 -13.07
N ILE A 82 3.95 14.04 -12.60
CA ILE A 82 4.67 14.27 -11.35
C ILE A 82 5.77 15.34 -11.51
N THR A 83 6.52 15.29 -12.61
CA THR A 83 7.70 16.15 -12.84
C THR A 83 7.32 17.55 -13.31
N LEU A 84 6.20 17.73 -14.01
CA LEU A 84 5.70 19.03 -14.45
C LEU A 84 5.30 19.95 -13.29
N ASN A 85 4.92 19.40 -12.14
CA ASN A 85 4.50 20.17 -10.97
C ASN A 85 4.78 19.42 -9.67
N LYS A 86 5.67 19.97 -8.83
CA LYS A 86 5.97 19.40 -7.50
C LYS A 86 4.72 19.19 -6.62
N GLY A 87 3.68 20.02 -6.79
CA GLY A 87 2.39 19.85 -6.11
C GLY A 87 1.66 18.56 -6.47
N ASN A 88 1.89 18.01 -7.67
CA ASN A 88 1.30 16.73 -8.08
C ASN A 88 1.91 15.54 -7.35
N LEU A 89 3.21 15.59 -7.04
CA LEU A 89 3.84 14.58 -6.18
C LEU A 89 3.22 14.57 -4.78
N TYR A 90 3.11 15.74 -4.14
CA TYR A 90 2.48 15.85 -2.82
C TYR A 90 1.02 15.39 -2.82
N ARG A 91 0.26 15.77 -3.85
CA ARG A 91 -1.13 15.33 -4.02
C ARG A 91 -1.21 13.82 -4.16
N SER A 92 -0.35 13.23 -4.99
CA SER A 92 -0.28 11.79 -5.19
C SER A 92 0.04 11.05 -3.89
N LEU A 93 1.11 11.46 -3.19
CA LEU A 93 1.49 10.87 -1.91
C LEU A 93 0.39 11.00 -0.86
N ASN A 94 -0.33 12.12 -0.82
CA ASN A 94 -1.45 12.29 0.11
C ASN A 94 -2.63 11.39 -0.23
N VAL A 95 -2.99 11.26 -1.52
CA VAL A 95 -4.03 10.32 -1.98
C VAL A 95 -3.63 8.88 -1.63
N PHE A 96 -2.36 8.53 -1.88
CA PHE A 96 -1.83 7.22 -1.56
C PHE A 96 -1.86 6.92 -0.05
N HIS A 97 -1.47 7.88 0.78
CA HIS A 97 -1.50 7.74 2.24
C HIS A 97 -2.94 7.55 2.76
N GLN A 98 -3.90 8.35 2.32
CA GLN A 98 -5.31 8.19 2.69
C GLN A 98 -5.88 6.85 2.22
N ALA A 99 -5.49 6.40 1.04
CA ALA A 99 -5.86 5.09 0.53
C ALA A 99 -5.25 3.97 1.39
N HIS A 100 -4.00 4.10 1.81
CA HIS A 100 -3.32 3.14 2.69
C HIS A 100 -4.03 3.00 4.03
N GLU A 101 -4.34 4.09 4.72
CA GLU A 101 -5.05 4.03 6.02
C GLU A 101 -6.40 3.32 5.90
N ARG A 102 -7.15 3.61 4.83
CA ARG A 102 -8.44 2.99 4.57
C ARG A 102 -8.30 1.51 4.23
N VAL A 103 -7.43 1.17 3.28
CA VAL A 103 -7.27 -0.19 2.77
C VAL A 103 -6.72 -1.10 3.86
N TYR A 104 -5.72 -0.64 4.61
CA TYR A 104 -5.16 -1.38 5.74
C TYR A 104 -6.24 -1.71 6.77
N GLY A 105 -7.07 -0.74 7.15
CA GLY A 105 -8.17 -0.96 8.08
C GLY A 105 -9.19 -2.00 7.60
N GLU A 106 -9.55 -1.99 6.31
CA GLU A 106 -10.49 -2.96 5.73
C GLU A 106 -9.89 -4.37 5.65
N ILE A 107 -8.61 -4.47 5.31
CA ILE A 107 -7.89 -5.75 5.29
C ILE A 107 -7.81 -6.37 6.68
N LEU A 108 -7.50 -5.58 7.71
CA LEU A 108 -7.48 -6.07 9.09
C LEU A 108 -8.84 -6.61 9.53
N LYS A 109 -9.92 -5.87 9.25
CA LYS A 109 -11.29 -6.33 9.56
C LYS A 109 -11.63 -7.64 8.85
N MET A 110 -11.22 -7.80 7.59
CA MET A 110 -11.45 -9.03 6.85
C MET A 110 -10.67 -10.19 7.47
N ALA A 111 -9.38 -9.98 7.76
CA ALA A 111 -8.55 -11.00 8.40
C ALA A 111 -9.12 -11.43 9.75
N ASP A 112 -9.56 -10.47 10.59
CA ASP A 112 -10.22 -10.74 11.87
C ASP A 112 -11.53 -11.54 11.67
N SER A 113 -12.35 -11.19 10.67
CA SER A 113 -13.61 -11.88 10.39
C SER A 113 -13.41 -13.35 9.96
N LEU A 114 -12.28 -13.63 9.31
CA LEU A 114 -11.87 -14.98 8.91
C LEU A 114 -11.02 -15.68 9.98
N ASN A 115 -10.78 -15.03 11.12
CA ASN A 115 -9.94 -15.52 12.21
C ASN A 115 -8.49 -15.85 11.76
N ILE A 116 -7.97 -15.09 10.81
CA ILE A 116 -6.61 -15.23 10.28
C ILE A 116 -5.62 -14.56 11.23
N SER A 117 -4.60 -15.31 11.64
CA SER A 117 -3.46 -14.74 12.36
C SER A 117 -2.52 -14.02 11.40
N LEU A 118 -2.43 -12.70 11.52
CA LEU A 118 -1.55 -11.89 10.68
C LEU A 118 -0.11 -11.93 11.20
N HIS A 119 0.82 -12.34 10.34
CA HIS A 119 2.26 -12.20 10.60
C HIS A 119 2.72 -10.80 10.17
N ARG A 120 3.47 -10.12 11.05
CA ARG A 120 4.15 -8.85 10.75
C ARG A 120 5.50 -9.11 10.08
#